data_AF-A0A847VDT2-F1
#
_entry.id   AF-A0A847VDT2-F1
#
_cell.length_a   1.000
_cell.length_b   1.000
_cell.length_c   1.000
_cell.angle_alpha   90.00
_cell.angle_beta   90.00
_cell.angle_gamma   90.00
#
_symmetry.space_group_name_H-M   'P 1'
#
loop_
_entity.id
_entity.type
_entity.pdbx_description
1 polymer ?
#
loop_
_entity_poly.entity_id
_entity_poly.type
_entity_poly.pdbx_seq_one_letter_code
_entity_poly.pdbx_strand_id
1 'polypeptide(L)'
;MSADNIRDQSTDKSVEGLLLEAAKANEPTLDDHLFSVFSTLEDNPESSLEDYEIMYDFRKALHEKYVIKEENVPYGYFEREQRIARERGYGNIPITEEYKRQEIEVIQKDQEQSLDIWINYLTCLDSSHLPPSIKYWILNEVVKLGRYDKATQTFSKRQKDTTAPFVELSAEALAYVSETLMKKYGEEYINLSDDIFNTKIEFGKVEELKAQGDKVKLLDGSDIQDKGKVILVKDDNEKIIPLMKKDIPYMRANVEEAGGVENIEDSFSKISRKLEELQSRRAQVLK
;
A
#
# COMPACT_ATOMS: atom_id res chain seq x y z
N MET A 1 14.82 -34.08 29.27
CA MET A 1 14.39 -34.70 27.99
C MET A 1 13.41 -33.73 27.37
N SER A 2 13.76 -33.27 26.18
CA SER A 2 13.21 -32.07 25.52
C SER A 2 11.74 -32.21 25.14
N ALA A 3 11.03 -31.08 25.22
CA ALA A 3 9.70 -30.90 24.66
C ALA A 3 9.83 -30.68 23.15
N ASP A 4 9.54 -31.72 22.37
CA ASP A 4 9.43 -31.62 20.92
C ASP A 4 8.13 -30.90 20.55
N ASN A 5 8.30 -29.61 20.24
CA ASN A 5 7.80 -28.92 19.04
C ASN A 5 6.73 -29.64 18.21
N ILE A 6 5.45 -29.51 18.60
CA ILE A 6 4.32 -29.70 17.69
C ILE A 6 4.07 -28.35 17.01
N ARG A 7 4.81 -28.10 15.93
CA ARG A 7 4.53 -27.02 14.98
C ARG A 7 3.32 -27.48 14.14
N ASP A 8 2.17 -26.86 14.37
CA ASP A 8 0.91 -27.16 13.67
C ASP A 8 1.07 -26.89 12.16
N GLN A 9 1.26 -27.94 11.37
CA GLN A 9 1.36 -27.90 9.89
C GLN A 9 0.02 -27.58 9.19
N SER A 10 -1.04 -27.22 9.94
CA SER A 10 -2.37 -26.92 9.39
C SER A 10 -2.50 -25.49 8.84
N THR A 11 -1.67 -24.54 9.23
CA THR A 11 -1.80 -23.13 8.82
C THR A 11 -1.24 -22.86 7.43
N ASP A 12 -0.21 -23.60 7.01
CA ASP A 12 0.54 -23.38 5.77
C ASP A 12 -0.29 -23.60 4.49
N LYS A 13 -1.19 -24.61 4.50
CA LYS A 13 -2.03 -24.95 3.33
C LYS A 13 -3.11 -23.93 2.99
N SER A 14 -3.40 -22.98 3.89
CA SER A 14 -4.50 -22.04 3.70
C SER A 14 -4.11 -20.69 3.12
N VAL A 15 -2.94 -20.18 3.52
CA VAL A 15 -2.35 -18.97 2.95
C VAL A 15 -1.92 -19.26 1.52
N GLU A 16 -1.27 -20.41 1.31
CA GLU A 16 -0.89 -20.94 0.01
C GLU A 16 -2.10 -21.03 -0.94
N GLY A 17 -3.17 -21.71 -0.52
CA GLY A 17 -4.36 -21.91 -1.35
C GLY A 17 -5.03 -20.60 -1.77
N LEU A 18 -5.04 -19.59 -0.90
CA LEU A 18 -5.71 -18.31 -1.17
C LEU A 18 -4.88 -17.29 -1.90
N LEU A 19 -3.58 -17.24 -1.63
CA LEU A 19 -2.70 -16.51 -2.51
C LEU A 19 -2.69 -17.14 -3.90
N LEU A 20 -2.83 -18.46 -4.01
CA LEU A 20 -2.99 -19.15 -5.30
C LEU A 20 -4.34 -18.87 -5.97
N GLU A 21 -5.45 -18.78 -5.23
CA GLU A 21 -6.75 -18.38 -5.76
C GLU A 21 -6.80 -16.89 -6.14
N ALA A 22 -6.23 -16.00 -5.33
CA ALA A 22 -6.05 -14.59 -5.65
C ALA A 22 -5.16 -14.41 -6.89
N ALA A 23 -4.06 -15.17 -6.98
CA ALA A 23 -3.18 -15.22 -8.14
C ALA A 23 -3.88 -15.81 -9.38
N LYS A 24 -4.93 -16.62 -9.20
CA LYS A 24 -5.78 -17.13 -10.28
C LYS A 24 -6.86 -16.13 -10.69
N ALA A 25 -7.35 -15.32 -9.76
CA ALA A 25 -8.51 -14.44 -9.95
C ALA A 25 -8.15 -12.98 -10.28
N ASN A 26 -7.00 -12.47 -9.81
CA ASN A 26 -6.61 -11.07 -9.91
C ASN A 26 -5.22 -10.94 -10.55
N GLU A 27 -5.11 -10.11 -11.59
CA GLU A 27 -3.82 -9.65 -12.09
C GLU A 27 -3.10 -8.78 -11.04
N PRO A 28 -1.76 -8.71 -11.07
CA PRO A 28 -1.00 -7.65 -10.41
C PRO A 28 -1.52 -6.27 -10.83
N THR A 29 -2.40 -5.70 -10.00
CA THR A 29 -3.02 -4.39 -10.21
C THR A 29 -2.45 -3.42 -9.19
N LEU A 30 -1.81 -2.37 -9.71
CA LEU A 30 -1.25 -1.26 -8.94
C LEU A 30 -2.36 -0.27 -8.55
N ASP A 31 -2.80 -0.33 -7.29
CA ASP A 31 -3.47 0.77 -6.55
C ASP A 31 -2.44 1.90 -6.28
N ASP A 32 -2.79 3.12 -6.67
CA ASP A 32 -1.87 4.25 -6.81
C ASP A 32 -1.40 4.85 -5.46
N HIS A 33 -2.05 4.57 -4.32
CA HIS A 33 -1.69 5.22 -3.04
C HIS A 33 -0.53 4.53 -2.29
N LEU A 34 -0.30 3.23 -2.48
CA LEU A 34 0.84 2.53 -1.87
C LEU A 34 2.12 2.65 -2.69
N PHE A 35 1.93 3.03 -3.93
CA PHE A 35 2.94 2.98 -4.96
C PHE A 35 4.03 4.04 -4.78
N SER A 36 3.68 5.26 -4.35
CA SER A 36 4.65 6.35 -4.12
C SER A 36 5.66 6.05 -3.02
N VAL A 37 5.26 5.33 -1.97
CA VAL A 37 6.16 5.01 -0.87
C VAL A 37 6.96 3.73 -1.15
N PHE A 38 6.32 2.70 -1.72
CA PHE A 38 7.02 1.46 -2.11
C PHE A 38 8.12 1.73 -3.16
N SER A 39 7.86 2.65 -4.09
CA SER A 39 8.85 3.08 -5.08
C SER A 39 10.06 3.81 -4.49
N THR A 40 9.84 4.63 -3.46
CA THR A 40 10.93 5.33 -2.75
C THR A 40 11.87 4.33 -2.07
N LEU A 41 11.35 3.21 -1.56
CA LEU A 41 12.13 2.15 -0.92
C LEU A 41 12.97 1.36 -1.94
N GLU A 42 12.39 1.05 -3.11
CA GLU A 42 13.08 0.31 -4.19
C GLU A 42 14.13 1.16 -4.92
N ASP A 43 13.92 2.49 -5.04
CA ASP A 43 14.91 3.42 -5.62
C ASP A 43 16.18 3.56 -4.74
N ASN A 44 16.09 3.24 -3.44
CA ASN A 44 17.20 3.35 -2.47
C ASN A 44 17.18 2.20 -1.43
N PRO A 45 17.49 0.95 -1.80
CA PRO A 45 17.31 -0.21 -0.92
C PRO A 45 18.24 -0.22 0.31
N GLU A 46 19.45 0.33 0.20
CA GLU A 46 20.38 0.46 1.33
C GLU A 46 20.03 1.64 2.24
N SER A 47 19.64 2.77 1.66
CA SER A 47 19.25 3.96 2.44
C SER A 47 17.91 3.76 3.11
N SER A 48 16.95 3.07 2.48
CA SER A 48 15.59 2.94 2.99
C SER A 48 15.46 2.05 4.23
N LEU A 49 16.34 1.06 4.41
CA LEU A 49 16.39 0.25 5.62
C LEU A 49 17.06 0.98 6.80
N GLU A 50 17.92 1.95 6.52
CA GLU A 50 18.62 2.78 7.51
C GLU A 50 17.93 4.13 7.78
N ASP A 51 17.12 4.60 6.83
CA ASP A 51 16.33 5.82 6.91
C ASP A 51 15.02 5.56 7.65
N TYR A 52 15.13 5.65 8.98
CA TYR A 52 14.00 5.52 9.89
C TYR A 52 12.83 6.45 9.56
N GLU A 53 13.05 7.61 8.93
CA GLU A 53 11.99 8.57 8.64
C GLU A 53 11.11 8.09 7.48
N ILE A 54 11.72 7.64 6.37
CA ILE A 54 11.00 7.09 5.21
C ILE A 54 10.18 5.85 5.61
N MET A 55 10.79 4.92 6.37
CA MET A 55 10.10 3.71 6.82
C MET A 55 9.00 4.01 7.85
N TYR A 56 9.17 5.04 8.68
CA TYR A 56 8.15 5.48 9.61
C TYR A 56 6.93 6.03 8.87
N ASP A 57 7.13 6.92 7.90
CA ASP A 57 6.04 7.48 7.10
C ASP A 57 5.33 6.40 6.28
N PHE A 58 6.08 5.40 5.79
CA PHE A 58 5.49 4.25 5.09
C PHE A 58 4.53 3.45 5.97
N ARG A 59 4.99 3.04 7.16
CA ARG A 59 4.15 2.31 8.11
C ARG A 59 2.93 3.11 8.48
N LYS A 60 3.13 4.40 8.80
CA LYS A 60 2.06 5.30 9.19
C LYS A 60 0.98 5.41 8.11
N ALA A 61 1.36 5.61 6.85
CA ALA A 61 0.41 5.65 5.74
C ALA A 61 -0.37 4.33 5.59
N LEU A 62 0.29 3.19 5.77
CA LEU A 62 -0.33 1.87 5.72
C LEU A 62 -1.27 1.62 6.90
N HIS A 63 -0.87 1.98 8.12
CA HIS A 63 -1.70 1.88 9.31
C HIS A 63 -2.94 2.76 9.19
N GLU A 64 -2.77 4.02 8.75
CA GLU A 64 -3.87 4.95 8.51
C GLU A 64 -4.88 4.40 7.48
N LYS A 65 -4.42 3.68 6.46
CA LYS A 65 -5.30 3.13 5.41
C LYS A 65 -5.99 1.83 5.83
N TYR A 66 -5.28 0.91 6.50
CA TYR A 66 -5.74 -0.48 6.65
C TYR A 66 -6.10 -0.91 8.07
N VAL A 67 -5.61 -0.22 9.11
CA VAL A 67 -5.97 -0.54 10.51
C VAL A 67 -7.38 -0.04 10.81
N ILE A 68 -8.15 -0.87 11.51
CA ILE A 68 -9.53 -0.59 11.89
C ILE A 68 -9.65 0.74 12.66
N LYS A 69 -10.69 1.50 12.34
CA LYS A 69 -11.04 2.73 13.08
C LYS A 69 -11.92 2.41 14.27
N GLU A 70 -11.80 3.20 15.34
CA GLU A 70 -12.54 3.02 16.60
C GLU A 70 -14.03 2.83 16.35
N GLU A 71 -14.62 3.68 15.51
CA GLU A 71 -16.04 3.68 15.16
C GLU A 71 -16.51 2.45 14.37
N ASN A 72 -15.59 1.67 13.82
CA ASN A 72 -15.91 0.46 13.05
C ASN A 72 -15.80 -0.83 13.88
N VAL A 73 -15.33 -0.77 15.14
CA VAL A 73 -15.24 -1.96 15.99
C VAL A 73 -16.65 -2.41 16.40
N PRO A 74 -17.10 -3.62 16.02
CA PRO A 74 -18.46 -4.05 16.23
C PRO A 74 -18.73 -4.33 17.71
N TYR A 75 -19.88 -3.89 18.23
CA TYR A 75 -20.23 -4.09 19.65
C TYR A 75 -20.21 -5.58 20.07
N GLY A 76 -20.60 -6.48 19.16
CA GLY A 76 -20.56 -7.92 19.39
C GLY A 76 -19.17 -8.49 19.64
N TYR A 77 -18.09 -7.76 19.31
CA TYR A 77 -16.73 -8.08 19.73
C TYR A 77 -16.63 -8.09 21.26
N PHE A 78 -17.03 -7.00 21.92
CA PHE A 78 -16.91 -6.84 23.37
C PHE A 78 -17.79 -7.85 24.13
N GLU A 79 -18.98 -8.16 23.62
CA GLU A 79 -19.84 -9.19 24.20
C GLU A 79 -19.19 -10.59 24.14
N ARG A 80 -18.48 -10.87 23.04
CA ARG A 80 -17.75 -12.11 22.87
C ARG A 80 -16.55 -12.18 23.82
N GLU A 81 -15.76 -11.11 23.94
CA GLU A 81 -14.61 -11.07 24.86
C GLU A 81 -15.06 -11.17 26.33
N GLN A 82 -16.15 -10.50 26.71
CA GLN A 82 -16.77 -10.68 28.03
C GLN A 82 -17.17 -12.15 28.28
N ARG A 83 -17.77 -12.80 27.28
CA ARG A 83 -18.14 -14.22 27.39
C ARG A 83 -16.90 -15.10 27.56
N ILE A 84 -15.85 -14.89 26.76
CA ILE A 84 -14.58 -15.63 26.86
C ILE A 84 -13.93 -15.42 28.24
N ALA A 85 -13.95 -14.20 28.76
CA ALA A 85 -13.42 -13.89 30.08
C ALA A 85 -14.17 -14.64 31.19
N ARG A 86 -15.51 -14.69 31.11
CA ARG A 86 -16.34 -15.50 32.02
C ARG A 86 -15.99 -16.98 31.93
N GLU A 87 -15.89 -17.52 30.72
CA GLU A 87 -15.55 -18.93 30.46
C GLU A 87 -14.14 -19.30 30.97
N ARG A 88 -13.20 -18.35 30.96
CA ARG A 88 -11.84 -18.51 31.50
C ARG A 88 -11.74 -18.28 33.02
N GLY A 89 -12.84 -18.01 33.71
CA GLY A 89 -12.88 -17.84 35.16
C GLY A 89 -12.56 -16.43 35.68
N TYR A 90 -12.45 -15.42 34.80
CA TYR A 90 -12.23 -14.03 35.19
C TYR A 90 -13.49 -13.33 35.74
N GLY A 91 -14.64 -14.01 35.74
CA GLY A 91 -15.91 -13.46 36.23
C GLY A 91 -16.57 -12.49 35.24
N ASN A 92 -17.59 -11.77 35.71
CA ASN A 92 -18.40 -10.88 34.86
C ASN A 92 -17.76 -9.48 34.77
N ILE A 93 -16.95 -9.26 33.74
CA ILE A 93 -16.31 -7.96 33.48
C ILE A 93 -17.33 -7.03 32.82
N PRO A 94 -17.66 -5.87 33.40
CA PRO A 94 -18.59 -4.92 32.77
C PRO A 94 -17.99 -4.30 31.50
N ILE A 95 -18.78 -4.21 30.44
CA ILE A 95 -18.39 -3.51 29.20
C ILE A 95 -18.57 -2.00 29.43
N THR A 96 -17.57 -1.38 30.07
CA THR A 96 -17.50 0.08 30.25
C THR A 96 -16.85 0.74 29.03
N GLU A 97 -16.95 2.07 28.92
CA GLU A 97 -16.24 2.81 27.86
C GLU A 97 -14.72 2.68 27.97
N GLU A 98 -14.18 2.60 29.19
CA GLU A 98 -12.76 2.35 29.43
C GLU A 98 -12.35 0.95 28.94
N TYR A 99 -13.17 -0.07 29.23
CA TYR A 99 -12.93 -1.42 28.73
C TYR A 99 -12.95 -1.48 27.20
N LYS A 100 -13.95 -0.85 26.57
CA LYS A 100 -13.99 -0.75 25.10
C LYS A 100 -12.75 -0.09 24.54
N ARG A 101 -12.31 1.03 25.10
CA ARG A 101 -11.11 1.75 24.64
C ARG A 101 -9.86 0.86 24.71
N GLN A 102 -9.66 0.15 25.83
CA GLN A 102 -8.53 -0.75 26.00
C GLN A 102 -8.56 -1.90 24.99
N GLU A 103 -9.71 -2.52 24.78
CA GLU A 103 -9.87 -3.60 23.78
C GLU A 103 -9.64 -3.08 22.35
N ILE A 104 -10.12 -1.88 22.01
CA ILE A 104 -9.87 -1.25 20.70
C ILE A 104 -8.38 -0.99 20.50
N GLU A 105 -7.68 -0.48 21.51
CA GLU A 105 -6.23 -0.26 21.46
C GLU A 105 -5.47 -1.57 21.21
N VAL A 106 -5.89 -2.67 21.88
CA VAL A 106 -5.32 -4.00 21.65
C VAL A 106 -5.56 -4.46 20.19
N ILE A 107 -6.79 -4.34 19.68
CA ILE A 107 -7.11 -4.71 18.29
C ILE A 107 -6.26 -3.93 17.29
N GLN A 108 -6.15 -2.61 17.47
CA GLN A 108 -5.40 -1.74 16.57
C GLN A 108 -3.92 -2.10 16.62
N LYS A 109 -3.34 -2.27 17.81
CA LYS A 109 -1.95 -2.65 17.99
C LYS A 109 -1.63 -4.01 17.37
N ASP A 110 -2.51 -5.00 17.52
CA ASP A 110 -2.31 -6.32 16.92
C ASP A 110 -2.36 -6.23 15.37
N GLN A 111 -3.23 -5.38 14.82
CA GLN A 111 -3.28 -5.11 13.38
C GLN A 111 -2.04 -4.36 12.87
N GLU A 112 -1.59 -3.33 13.59
CA GLU A 112 -0.36 -2.60 13.27
C GLU A 112 0.85 -3.53 13.26
N GLN A 113 1.04 -4.31 14.33
CA GLN A 113 2.16 -5.24 14.47
C GLN A 113 2.15 -6.35 13.40
N SER A 114 0.98 -6.92 13.11
CA SER A 114 0.88 -7.93 12.06
C SER A 114 1.14 -7.36 10.66
N LEU A 115 0.70 -6.13 10.37
CA LEU A 115 1.02 -5.46 9.11
C LEU A 115 2.51 -5.08 9.03
N ASP A 116 3.08 -4.66 10.14
CA ASP A 116 4.50 -4.30 10.25
C ASP A 116 5.43 -5.47 9.92
N ILE A 117 5.03 -6.71 10.24
CA ILE A 117 5.78 -7.91 9.85
C ILE A 117 5.84 -8.05 8.33
N TRP A 118 4.73 -7.83 7.63
CA TRP A 118 4.69 -7.88 6.16
C TRP A 118 5.50 -6.76 5.53
N ILE A 119 5.34 -5.53 6.04
CA ILE A 119 6.11 -4.36 5.61
C ILE A 119 7.60 -4.68 5.71
N ASN A 120 8.06 -5.08 6.91
CA ASN A 120 9.45 -5.42 7.17
C ASN A 120 9.99 -6.46 6.19
N TYR A 121 9.24 -7.54 5.98
CA TYR A 121 9.70 -8.61 5.13
C TYR A 121 9.84 -8.16 3.67
N LEU A 122 8.82 -7.50 3.12
CA LEU A 122 8.77 -7.10 1.71
C LEU A 122 9.76 -5.98 1.38
N THR A 123 10.19 -5.20 2.37
CA THR A 123 11.17 -4.12 2.19
C THR A 123 12.59 -4.53 2.57
N CYS A 124 12.79 -5.70 3.20
CA CYS A 124 14.11 -6.22 3.56
C CYS A 124 14.82 -6.90 2.39
N LEU A 125 16.16 -6.89 2.42
CA LEU A 125 17.04 -7.62 1.51
C LEU A 125 16.72 -9.13 1.42
N ASP A 126 16.16 -9.72 2.47
CA ASP A 126 15.76 -11.13 2.49
C ASP A 126 14.69 -11.46 1.42
N SER A 127 13.93 -10.46 0.98
CA SER A 127 12.94 -10.58 -0.10
C SER A 127 13.47 -10.17 -1.48
N SER A 128 14.77 -9.92 -1.65
CA SER A 128 15.39 -9.47 -2.91
C SER A 128 15.20 -10.42 -4.10
N HIS A 129 14.91 -11.69 -3.84
CA HIS A 129 14.57 -12.68 -4.86
C HIS A 129 13.16 -12.46 -5.46
N LEU A 130 12.33 -11.62 -4.84
CA LEU A 130 11.01 -11.25 -5.33
C LEU A 130 11.10 -9.97 -6.17
N PRO A 131 10.56 -9.98 -7.41
CA PRO A 131 10.45 -8.77 -8.20
C PRO A 131 9.54 -7.72 -7.53
N PRO A 132 9.79 -6.41 -7.70
CA PRO A 132 8.99 -5.35 -7.08
C PRO A 132 7.48 -5.46 -7.37
N SER A 133 7.09 -5.80 -8.60
CA SER A 133 5.67 -5.98 -8.95
C SER A 133 5.01 -7.12 -8.16
N ILE A 134 5.76 -8.19 -7.85
CA ILE A 134 5.29 -9.31 -7.04
C ILE A 134 5.18 -8.92 -5.57
N LYS A 135 6.18 -8.24 -5.00
CA LYS A 135 6.11 -7.73 -3.63
C LYS A 135 4.90 -6.83 -3.42
N TYR A 136 4.67 -5.93 -4.38
CA TYR A 136 3.53 -5.05 -4.39
C TYR A 136 2.20 -5.83 -4.43
N TRP A 137 2.09 -6.82 -5.32
CA TRP A 137 0.91 -7.67 -5.42
C TRP A 137 0.63 -8.42 -4.11
N ILE A 138 1.66 -8.99 -3.47
CA ILE A 138 1.54 -9.68 -2.18
C ILE A 138 0.94 -8.75 -1.12
N LEU A 139 1.49 -7.54 -0.96
CA LEU A 139 1.00 -6.57 0.02
C LEU A 139 -0.47 -6.22 -0.26
N ASN A 140 -0.82 -5.97 -1.52
CA ASN A 140 -2.18 -5.64 -1.95
C ASN A 140 -3.18 -6.78 -1.67
N GLU A 141 -2.77 -8.03 -1.78
CA GLU A 141 -3.65 -9.17 -1.47
C GLU A 141 -3.76 -9.42 0.04
N VAL A 142 -2.64 -9.40 0.78
CA VAL A 142 -2.61 -9.63 2.24
C VAL A 142 -3.53 -8.66 2.98
N VAL A 143 -3.53 -7.37 2.62
CA VAL A 143 -4.39 -6.37 3.27
C VAL A 143 -5.88 -6.60 3.03
N LYS A 144 -6.24 -7.41 2.02
CA LYS A 144 -7.64 -7.79 1.73
C LYS A 144 -8.07 -9.06 2.45
N LEU A 145 -7.16 -9.81 3.08
CA LEU A 145 -7.46 -11.04 3.79
C LEU A 145 -7.98 -10.73 5.21
N GLY A 146 -9.15 -11.27 5.51
CA GLY A 146 -9.84 -11.17 6.80
C GLY A 146 -9.52 -12.35 7.70
N ARG A 147 -10.51 -12.82 8.46
CA ARG A 147 -10.34 -13.95 9.38
C ARG A 147 -10.21 -15.27 8.63
N TYR A 148 -9.30 -16.12 9.09
CA TYR A 148 -9.18 -17.51 8.67
C TYR A 148 -10.32 -18.38 9.21
N ASP A 149 -11.01 -19.09 8.32
CA ASP A 149 -12.01 -20.10 8.63
C ASP A 149 -11.37 -21.50 8.50
N LYS A 150 -11.24 -22.17 9.65
CA LYS A 150 -10.65 -23.52 9.73
C LYS A 150 -11.51 -24.59 9.06
N ALA A 151 -12.83 -24.39 8.96
CA ALA A 151 -13.75 -25.38 8.40
C ALA A 151 -13.68 -25.38 6.88
N THR A 152 -13.64 -24.20 6.27
CA THR A 152 -13.50 -24.05 4.80
C THR A 152 -12.04 -24.01 4.35
N GLN A 153 -11.10 -23.89 5.29
CA GLN A 153 -9.68 -23.66 5.04
C GLN A 153 -9.43 -22.40 4.19
N THR A 154 -10.25 -21.37 4.37
CA THR A 154 -10.14 -20.11 3.63
C THR A 154 -10.21 -18.87 4.52
N PHE A 155 -9.51 -17.80 4.16
CA PHE A 155 -9.71 -16.44 4.65
C PHE A 155 -10.99 -15.84 4.05
N SER A 156 -11.77 -15.22 4.92
CA SER A 156 -12.81 -14.27 4.53
C SER A 156 -12.18 -13.02 3.92
N LYS A 157 -12.99 -12.22 3.21
CA LYS A 157 -12.57 -10.88 2.79
C LYS A 157 -12.55 -9.94 4.00
N ARG A 158 -11.48 -9.15 4.13
CA ARG A 158 -11.39 -8.07 5.13
C ARG A 158 -12.45 -7.01 4.84
N GLN A 159 -13.17 -6.65 5.89
CA GLN A 159 -14.18 -5.59 5.91
C GLN A 159 -13.73 -4.51 6.90
N LYS A 160 -14.37 -3.34 6.84
CA LYS A 160 -14.04 -2.22 7.74
C LYS A 160 -14.19 -2.54 9.24
N ASP A 161 -15.02 -3.52 9.57
CA ASP A 161 -15.31 -4.00 10.93
C ASP A 161 -14.50 -5.26 11.31
N THR A 162 -13.54 -5.66 10.48
CA THR A 162 -12.67 -6.79 10.77
C THR A 162 -11.74 -6.45 11.92
N THR A 163 -11.94 -7.11 13.06
CA THR A 163 -11.09 -6.98 14.25
C THR A 163 -9.91 -7.95 14.26
N ALA A 164 -9.82 -8.85 13.27
CA ALA A 164 -8.73 -9.82 13.21
C ALA A 164 -7.41 -9.14 12.77
N PRO A 165 -6.25 -9.56 13.30
CA PRO A 165 -4.94 -9.19 12.77
C PRO A 165 -4.80 -9.53 11.28
N PHE A 166 -3.76 -9.00 10.62
CA PHE A 166 -3.39 -9.47 9.28
C PHE A 166 -2.87 -10.90 9.34
N VAL A 167 -2.97 -11.61 8.22
CA VAL A 167 -2.55 -13.02 8.13
C VAL A 167 -1.07 -13.15 8.53
N GLU A 168 -0.71 -14.25 9.18
CA GLU A 168 0.68 -14.50 9.56
C GLU A 168 1.57 -14.72 8.31
N LEU A 169 2.77 -14.15 8.32
CA LEU A 169 3.75 -14.32 7.26
C LEU A 169 4.33 -15.74 7.30
N SER A 170 4.10 -16.52 6.24
CA SER A 170 4.85 -17.76 5.97
C SER A 170 5.77 -17.54 4.78
N ALA A 171 7.08 -17.44 5.02
CA ALA A 171 8.08 -17.28 3.98
C ALA A 171 8.09 -18.47 3.01
N GLU A 172 7.79 -19.68 3.50
CA GLU A 172 7.68 -20.90 2.70
C GLU A 172 6.47 -20.85 1.75
N ALA A 173 5.29 -20.51 2.28
CA ALA A 173 4.09 -20.33 1.46
C ALA A 173 4.29 -19.22 0.42
N LEU A 174 4.99 -18.14 0.80
CA LEU A 174 5.27 -17.04 -0.11
C LEU A 174 6.21 -17.45 -1.25
N ALA A 175 7.31 -18.14 -0.93
CA ALA A 175 8.23 -18.64 -1.95
C ALA A 175 7.52 -19.55 -2.95
N TYR A 176 6.65 -20.45 -2.46
CA TYR A 176 5.87 -21.33 -3.32
C TYR A 176 4.88 -20.57 -4.20
N VAL A 177 4.16 -19.59 -3.64
CA VAL A 177 3.21 -18.75 -4.40
C VAL A 177 3.95 -17.95 -5.47
N SER A 178 5.08 -17.35 -5.13
CA SER A 178 5.90 -16.57 -6.05
C SER A 178 6.45 -17.44 -7.18
N GLU A 179 7.00 -18.63 -6.86
CA GLU A 179 7.45 -19.59 -7.88
C GLU A 179 6.29 -20.01 -8.80
N THR A 180 5.11 -20.26 -8.22
CA THR A 180 3.93 -20.65 -8.99
C THR A 180 3.43 -19.52 -9.91
N LEU A 181 3.45 -18.27 -9.44
CA LEU A 181 3.14 -17.08 -10.24
C LEU A 181 4.12 -16.92 -11.40
N MET A 182 5.43 -16.99 -11.11
CA MET A 182 6.48 -16.87 -12.12
C MET A 182 6.35 -17.97 -13.18
N LYS A 183 6.07 -19.21 -12.79
CA LYS A 183 5.82 -20.32 -13.73
C LYS A 183 4.56 -20.13 -14.55
N LYS A 184 3.47 -19.67 -13.93
CA LYS A 184 2.17 -19.50 -14.59
C LYS A 184 2.21 -18.41 -15.65
N TYR A 185 2.81 -17.27 -15.32
CA TYR A 185 2.80 -16.09 -16.17
C TYR A 185 4.02 -15.99 -17.10
N GLY A 186 5.09 -16.71 -16.77
CA GLY A 186 6.34 -16.66 -17.52
C GLY A 186 7.16 -15.41 -17.20
N GLU A 187 8.47 -15.51 -17.45
CA GLU A 187 9.43 -14.45 -17.16
C GLU A 187 9.12 -13.14 -17.91
N GLU A 188 8.66 -13.23 -19.17
CA GLU A 188 8.32 -12.04 -19.96
C GLU A 188 7.18 -11.22 -19.33
N TYR A 189 6.12 -11.86 -18.83
CA TYR A 189 5.01 -11.15 -18.20
C TYR A 189 5.43 -10.46 -16.90
N ILE A 190 6.29 -11.11 -16.12
CA ILE A 190 6.81 -10.57 -14.85
C ILE A 190 7.70 -9.37 -15.14
N ASN A 191 8.65 -9.49 -16.08
CA ASN A 191 9.52 -8.39 -16.48
C ASN A 191 8.71 -7.19 -16.99
N LEU A 192 7.68 -7.43 -17.82
CA LEU A 192 6.79 -6.35 -18.26
C LEU A 192 6.00 -5.72 -17.11
N SER A 193 5.63 -6.51 -16.09
CA SER A 193 4.96 -6.00 -14.90
C SER A 193 5.88 -5.11 -14.07
N ASP A 194 7.17 -5.45 -13.97
CA ASP A 194 8.18 -4.60 -13.33
C ASP A 194 8.47 -3.34 -14.16
N ASP A 195 8.55 -3.45 -15.49
CA ASP A 195 8.71 -2.29 -16.37
C ASP A 195 7.52 -1.32 -16.24
N ILE A 196 6.30 -1.85 -16.16
CA ILE A 196 5.07 -1.07 -15.91
C ILE A 196 5.13 -0.44 -14.52
N PHE A 197 5.54 -1.21 -13.51
CA PHE A 197 5.73 -0.72 -12.16
C PHE A 197 6.69 0.48 -12.17
N ASN A 198 7.91 0.32 -12.67
CA ASN A 198 8.91 1.38 -12.71
C ASN A 198 8.46 2.58 -13.55
N THR A 199 7.84 2.35 -14.71
CA THR A 199 7.35 3.43 -15.57
C THR A 199 6.21 4.21 -14.90
N LYS A 200 5.36 3.57 -14.09
CA LYS A 200 4.36 4.29 -13.28
C LYS A 200 5.02 5.21 -12.24
N ILE A 201 6.21 4.87 -11.74
CA ILE A 201 6.94 5.66 -10.73
C ILE A 201 7.37 6.95 -11.39
N GLU A 202 8.03 6.81 -12.55
CA GLU A 202 8.42 7.92 -13.40
C GLU A 202 7.21 8.79 -13.77
N PHE A 203 6.08 8.16 -14.12
CA PHE A 203 4.85 8.86 -14.48
C PHE A 203 4.32 9.72 -13.33
N GLY A 204 4.23 9.19 -12.11
CA GLY A 204 3.76 9.95 -10.94
C GLY A 204 4.65 11.16 -10.61
N LYS A 205 5.98 10.99 -10.69
CA LYS A 205 6.94 12.09 -10.51
C LYS A 205 6.71 13.20 -11.55
N VAL A 206 6.52 12.82 -12.82
CA VAL A 206 6.29 13.78 -13.92
C VAL A 206 4.89 14.40 -13.86
N GLU A 207 3.88 13.69 -13.40
CA GLU A 207 2.53 14.21 -13.17
C GLU A 207 2.53 15.30 -12.08
N GLU A 208 3.26 15.09 -10.98
CA GLU A 208 3.44 16.10 -9.95
C GLU A 208 4.14 17.36 -10.51
N LEU A 209 5.24 17.17 -11.23
CA LEU A 209 5.95 18.28 -11.89
C LEU A 209 5.05 19.00 -12.89
N LYS A 210 4.21 18.28 -13.64
CA LYS A 210 3.23 18.86 -14.54
C LYS A 210 2.22 19.70 -13.78
N ALA A 211 1.68 19.21 -12.66
CA ALA A 211 0.76 19.97 -11.83
C ALA A 211 1.41 21.24 -11.24
N GLN A 212 2.71 21.19 -10.92
CA GLN A 212 3.48 22.38 -10.53
C GLN A 212 3.67 23.34 -11.70
N GLY A 213 4.01 22.84 -12.89
CA GLY A 213 4.16 23.61 -14.13
C GLY A 213 2.88 24.31 -14.56
N ASP A 214 1.74 23.63 -14.48
CA ASP A 214 0.41 24.20 -14.75
C ASP A 214 0.14 25.38 -13.78
N LYS A 215 0.42 25.23 -12.49
CA LYS A 215 0.30 26.33 -11.49
C LYS A 215 1.26 27.49 -11.77
N VAL A 216 2.49 27.20 -12.19
CA VAL A 216 3.48 28.23 -12.56
C VAL A 216 3.01 29.02 -13.78
N LYS A 217 2.47 28.37 -14.81
CA LYS A 217 1.85 29.03 -15.97
C LYS A 217 0.75 30.02 -15.56
N LEU A 218 -0.12 29.62 -14.62
CA LEU A 218 -1.18 30.49 -14.10
C LEU A 218 -0.62 31.70 -13.32
N LEU A 219 0.46 31.50 -12.57
CA LEU A 219 1.15 32.56 -11.84
C LEU A 219 1.89 33.56 -12.73
N ASP A 220 2.25 33.16 -13.95
CA ASP A 220 2.85 34.05 -14.94
C ASP A 220 1.77 34.82 -15.76
N GLY A 221 0.50 34.47 -15.57
CA GLY A 221 -0.67 35.18 -16.10
C GLY A 221 -1.07 36.45 -15.33
N SER A 222 -2.05 37.18 -15.86
CA SER A 222 -2.34 38.57 -15.44
C SER A 222 -3.33 38.74 -14.27
N ASP A 223 -4.12 37.72 -13.89
CA ASP A 223 -5.21 37.86 -12.90
C ASP A 223 -4.85 37.19 -11.56
N ILE A 224 -4.01 37.88 -10.78
CA ILE A 224 -3.49 37.41 -9.49
C ILE A 224 -4.04 38.28 -8.37
N GLN A 225 -4.66 37.65 -7.35
CA GLN A 225 -5.07 38.34 -6.13
C GLN A 225 -4.24 37.88 -4.94
N ASP A 226 -3.39 38.77 -4.41
CA ASP A 226 -2.62 38.52 -3.19
C ASP A 226 -3.51 38.72 -1.95
N LYS A 227 -3.65 37.67 -1.13
CA LYS A 227 -4.38 37.67 0.16
C LYS A 227 -3.43 37.38 1.33
N GLY A 228 -2.17 37.77 1.23
CA GLY A 228 -1.14 37.61 2.25
C GLY A 228 -0.43 36.26 2.15
N LYS A 229 -0.90 35.26 2.92
CA LYS A 229 -0.29 33.91 2.93
C LYS A 229 -0.68 33.08 1.70
N VAL A 230 -1.78 33.44 1.06
CA VAL A 230 -2.36 32.74 -0.09
C VAL A 230 -2.45 33.71 -1.25
N ILE A 231 -2.12 33.21 -2.44
CA ILE A 231 -2.34 33.86 -3.73
C ILE A 231 -3.50 33.13 -4.40
N LEU A 232 -4.47 33.88 -4.89
CA LEU A 232 -5.57 33.34 -5.68
C LEU A 232 -5.25 33.59 -7.15
N VAL A 233 -5.22 32.52 -7.94
CA VAL A 233 -5.12 32.57 -9.41
C VAL A 233 -6.38 31.99 -10.03
N LYS A 234 -6.71 32.40 -11.25
CA LYS A 234 -7.80 31.77 -12.02
C LYS A 234 -7.21 30.85 -13.08
N ASP A 235 -7.82 29.68 -13.26
CA ASP A 235 -7.54 28.85 -14.43
C ASP A 235 -8.29 29.34 -15.69
N ASP A 236 -8.07 28.66 -16.80
CA ASP A 236 -8.70 28.95 -18.10
C ASP A 236 -10.24 28.88 -18.05
N ASN A 237 -10.82 28.23 -17.04
CA ASN A 237 -12.28 28.11 -16.84
C ASN A 237 -12.80 29.11 -15.79
N GLU A 238 -12.02 30.14 -15.45
CA GLU A 238 -12.30 31.13 -14.41
C GLU A 238 -12.43 30.57 -12.99
N LYS A 239 -12.01 29.31 -12.76
CA LYS A 239 -12.05 28.70 -11.44
C LYS A 239 -10.92 29.25 -10.58
N ILE A 240 -11.25 29.66 -9.36
CA ILE A 240 -10.27 30.17 -8.40
C ILE A 240 -9.46 29.01 -7.80
N ILE A 241 -8.14 29.07 -7.94
CA ILE A 241 -7.17 28.14 -7.38
C ILE A 241 -6.37 28.87 -6.29
N PRO A 242 -6.51 28.46 -5.02
CA PRO A 242 -5.69 29.01 -3.94
C PRO A 242 -4.30 28.37 -3.92
N LEU A 243 -3.25 29.19 -3.91
CA LEU A 243 -1.86 28.77 -3.83
C LEU A 243 -1.19 29.38 -2.61
N MET A 244 -0.52 28.55 -1.81
CA MET A 244 0.27 29.04 -0.67
C MET A 244 1.51 29.77 -1.17
N LYS A 245 1.70 31.02 -0.75
CA LYS A 245 2.80 31.88 -1.22
C LYS A 245 4.18 31.29 -0.89
N LYS A 246 4.29 30.55 0.23
CA LYS A 246 5.51 29.87 0.66
C LYS A 246 5.94 28.72 -0.26
N ASP A 247 5.01 28.11 -1.00
CA ASP A 247 5.28 26.93 -1.82
C ASP A 247 5.65 27.33 -3.27
N ILE A 248 5.36 28.58 -3.67
CA ILE A 248 5.63 29.09 -5.02
C ILE A 248 7.10 29.03 -5.43
N PRO A 249 8.07 29.46 -4.59
CA PRO A 249 9.49 29.38 -4.96
C PRO A 249 9.93 27.94 -5.24
N TYR A 250 9.45 26.99 -4.44
CA TYR A 250 9.75 25.57 -4.60
C TYR A 250 9.18 25.01 -5.91
N MET A 251 7.89 25.29 -6.21
CA MET A 251 7.29 24.87 -7.48
C MET A 251 8.03 25.44 -8.69
N ARG A 252 8.45 26.71 -8.64
CA ARG A 252 9.22 27.33 -9.74
C ARG A 252 10.59 26.68 -9.92
N ALA A 253 11.31 26.43 -8.82
CA ALA A 253 12.62 25.79 -8.86
C ALA A 253 12.54 24.38 -9.47
N ASN A 254 11.58 23.56 -9.05
CA ASN A 254 11.39 22.21 -9.59
C ASN A 254 11.08 22.23 -11.09
N VAL A 255 10.22 23.16 -11.54
CA VAL A 255 9.88 23.31 -12.96
C VAL A 255 11.08 23.75 -13.78
N GLU A 256 11.90 24.66 -13.25
CA GLU A 256 13.14 25.12 -13.91
C GLU A 256 14.18 24.00 -14.00
N GLU A 257 14.40 23.26 -12.91
CA GLU A 257 15.31 22.10 -12.87
C GLU A 257 14.88 21.00 -13.84
N ALA A 258 13.57 20.80 -14.01
CA ALA A 258 12.99 19.90 -15.00
C ALA A 258 13.05 20.43 -16.45
N GLY A 259 13.71 21.57 -16.72
CA GLY A 259 13.89 22.13 -18.06
C GLY A 259 12.69 22.94 -18.57
N GLY A 260 11.80 23.37 -17.67
CA GLY A 260 10.63 24.18 -17.99
C GLY A 260 9.40 23.37 -18.39
N VAL A 261 8.26 24.06 -18.51
CA VAL A 261 6.95 23.41 -18.67
C VAL A 261 6.82 22.62 -19.98
N GLU A 262 7.42 23.11 -21.07
CA GLU A 262 7.39 22.40 -22.36
C GLU A 262 8.11 21.04 -22.27
N ASN A 263 9.26 20.98 -21.58
CA ASN A 263 10.00 19.73 -21.40
C ASN A 263 9.25 18.74 -20.50
N ILE A 264 8.54 19.26 -19.49
CA ILE A 264 7.68 18.45 -18.62
C ILE A 264 6.50 17.86 -19.42
N GLU A 265 5.85 18.64 -20.28
CA GLU A 265 4.74 18.17 -21.13
C GLU A 265 5.17 17.10 -22.13
N ASP A 266 6.35 17.26 -22.75
CA ASP A 266 6.95 16.26 -23.63
C ASP A 266 7.30 14.97 -22.86
N SER A 267 7.92 15.11 -21.68
CA SER A 267 8.23 13.97 -20.80
C SER A 267 6.96 13.22 -20.37
N PHE A 268 5.90 13.94 -19.98
CA PHE A 268 4.61 13.38 -19.61
C PHE A 268 3.98 12.59 -20.75
N SER A 269 4.03 13.14 -21.97
CA SER A 269 3.50 12.49 -23.18
C SER A 269 4.29 11.22 -23.54
N LYS A 270 5.63 11.28 -23.45
CA LYS A 270 6.51 10.14 -23.72
C LYS A 270 6.29 8.99 -22.73
N ILE A 271 6.22 9.30 -21.43
CA ILE A 271 6.03 8.29 -20.38
C ILE A 271 4.62 7.71 -20.46
N SER A 272 3.59 8.54 -20.69
CA SER A 272 2.21 8.07 -20.94
C SER A 272 2.17 7.01 -22.04
N ARG A 273 2.77 7.31 -23.21
CA ARG A 273 2.80 6.38 -24.34
C ARG A 273 3.57 5.10 -24.03
N LYS A 274 4.74 5.21 -23.38
CA LYS A 274 5.54 4.04 -22.95
C LYS A 274 4.71 3.14 -22.02
N LEU A 275 3.97 3.73 -21.09
CA LEU A 275 3.11 2.98 -20.16
C LEU A 275 1.99 2.23 -20.90
N GLU A 276 1.31 2.88 -21.84
CA GLU A 276 0.28 2.26 -22.69
C GLU A 276 0.83 1.10 -23.54
N GLU A 277 2.02 1.29 -24.12
CA GLU A 277 2.72 0.26 -24.92
C GLU A 277 3.06 -0.96 -24.07
N LEU A 278 3.64 -0.75 -22.88
CA LEU A 278 3.98 -1.83 -21.96
C LEU A 278 2.75 -2.59 -21.49
N GLN A 279 1.67 -1.88 -21.13
CA GLN A 279 0.39 -2.49 -20.74
C GLN A 279 -0.19 -3.33 -21.87
N SER A 280 -0.16 -2.80 -23.10
CA SER A 280 -0.64 -3.50 -24.29
C SER A 280 0.16 -4.77 -24.57
N ARG A 281 1.50 -4.70 -24.46
CA ARG A 281 2.39 -5.84 -24.64
C ARG A 281 2.16 -6.90 -23.56
N ARG A 282 2.07 -6.49 -22.29
CA ARG A 282 1.80 -7.40 -21.17
C ARG A 282 0.47 -8.16 -21.37
N ALA A 283 -0.57 -7.48 -21.83
CA ALA A 283 -1.87 -8.09 -22.11
C ALA A 283 -1.82 -9.08 -23.29
N GLN A 284 -0.88 -8.94 -24.23
CA GLN A 284 -0.69 -9.89 -25.33
C GLN A 284 0.00 -11.17 -24.89
N VAL A 285 0.95 -11.09 -23.95
CA VAL A 285 1.66 -12.26 -23.40
C VAL A 285 0.72 -13.22 -22.65
N LEU A 286 -0.42 -12.73 -22.15
CA LEU A 286 -1.44 -13.53 -21.49
C LEU A 286 -2.38 -14.31 -22.44
N LYS A 287 -2.40 -13.98 -23.75
CA LYS A 287 -3.32 -14.55 -24.75
C LYS A 287 -2.72 -15.77 -25.43
#